data_AF-A0A6G4EEC1-F1
#
_entry.id   AF-A0A6G4EEC1-F1
#
_cell.length_a   1.000
_cell.length_b   1.000
_cell.length_c   1.000
_cell.angle_alpha   90.00
_cell.angle_beta   90.00
_cell.angle_gamma   90.00
#
_symmetry.space_group_name_H-M   'P 1'
#
loop_
_entity.id
_entity.type
_entity.pdbx_description
1 polymer ?
#
loop_
_entity_poly.entity_id
_entity_poly.type
_entity_poly.pdbx_seq_one_letter_code
_entity_poly.pdbx_strand_id
1 'polypeptide(L)'
;MIYGIGTDITEIRRIEKAITRNKNFINKLFTKNEMDLWEKKNFKLEFISGRFAAKEAISKALGTGIRDFNFKDIEIINNELGKPQVILKPKAEDIIRKISQSYKIHLSISHEKEYAIAYALLEVFI
;
A
#
# COMPACT_ATOMS: atom_id res chain seq x y z
N MET A 1 14.76 5.89 14.75
CA MET A 1 14.42 7.27 14.37
C MET A 1 13.32 7.23 13.31
N ILE A 2 12.38 8.18 13.32
CA ILE A 2 11.40 8.30 12.23
C ILE A 2 12.14 8.82 10.98
N TYR A 3 12.07 8.07 9.89
CA TYR A 3 12.62 8.47 8.60
C TYR A 3 11.61 9.29 7.79
N GLY A 4 10.35 8.84 7.75
CA GLY A 4 9.32 9.50 6.96
C GLY A 4 7.91 9.08 7.36
N ILE A 5 6.96 9.95 7.03
CA ILE A 5 5.52 9.70 7.19
C ILE A 5 4.83 9.89 5.84
N GLY A 6 3.69 9.23 5.67
CA GLY A 6 2.86 9.42 4.51
C GLY A 6 1.40 9.17 4.82
N THR A 7 0.53 9.91 4.15
CA THR A 7 -0.92 9.68 4.19
C THR A 7 -1.51 9.82 2.80
N ASP A 8 -2.57 9.07 2.55
CA ASP A 8 -3.34 9.18 1.32
C ASP A 8 -4.81 8.87 1.60
N ILE A 9 -5.69 9.56 0.89
CA ILE A 9 -7.13 9.33 0.89
C ILE A 9 -7.59 9.06 -0.54
N THR A 10 -8.41 8.03 -0.70
CA THR A 10 -8.89 7.55 -1.99
C THR A 10 -10.40 7.46 -1.99
N GLU A 11 -11.03 8.14 -2.95
CA GLU A 11 -12.44 7.97 -3.27
C GLU A 11 -12.66 6.57 -3.87
N ILE A 12 -13.50 5.76 -3.22
CA ILE A 12 -13.76 4.36 -3.60
C ILE A 12 -14.42 4.28 -4.98
N ARG A 13 -15.34 5.20 -5.26
CA ARG A 13 -16.02 5.30 -6.56
C ARG A 13 -15.04 5.57 -7.71
N ARG A 14 -13.92 6.24 -7.46
CA ARG A 14 -12.86 6.46 -8.46
C ARG A 14 -12.16 5.15 -8.80
N ILE A 15 -11.88 4.33 -7.79
CA ILE A 15 -11.27 3.01 -7.96
C ILE A 15 -12.22 2.08 -8.72
N GLU A 16 -13.49 2.04 -8.34
CA GLU A 16 -14.53 1.28 -9.05
C GLU A 16 -14.55 1.64 -10.55
N LYS A 17 -14.68 2.94 -10.88
CA LYS A 17 -14.67 3.42 -12.27
C LYS A 17 -13.40 3.03 -13.01
N ALA A 18 -12.23 3.05 -12.36
CA ALA A 18 -10.96 2.68 -12.96
C ALA A 18 -10.92 1.17 -13.29
N ILE A 19 -11.41 0.33 -12.39
CA ILE A 19 -11.52 -1.12 -12.59
C ILE A 19 -12.47 -1.43 -13.75
N THR A 20 -13.65 -0.80 -13.79
CA THR A 20 -14.64 -1.02 -14.85
C THR A 20 -14.11 -0.60 -16.23
N ARG A 21 -13.40 0.54 -16.31
CA ARG A 21 -12.84 1.06 -17.56
C ARG A 21 -11.66 0.25 -18.06
N ASN A 22 -10.86 -0.32 -17.17
CA ASN A 22 -9.64 -1.04 -17.51
C ASN A 22 -9.45 -2.26 -16.63
N LYS A 23 -9.76 -3.44 -17.16
CA LYS A 23 -9.58 -4.72 -16.46
C LYS A 23 -8.13 -4.98 -16.02
N ASN A 24 -7.15 -4.37 -16.69
CA ASN A 24 -5.74 -4.48 -16.31
C ASN A 24 -5.30 -3.52 -15.20
N PHE A 25 -6.18 -2.63 -14.74
CA PHE A 25 -5.86 -1.66 -13.68
C PHE A 25 -5.40 -2.36 -12.40
N ILE A 26 -6.19 -3.32 -11.89
CA ILE A 26 -5.84 -4.10 -10.69
C ILE A 26 -4.53 -4.85 -10.90
N ASN A 27 -4.39 -5.51 -12.06
CA ASN A 27 -3.20 -6.29 -12.39
C ASN A 27 -1.93 -5.44 -12.50
N LYS A 28 -2.01 -4.11 -12.64
CA LYS A 28 -0.83 -3.23 -12.61
C LYS A 28 -0.45 -2.82 -11.20
N LEU A 29 -1.42 -2.77 -10.29
CA LEU A 29 -1.27 -2.16 -8.97
C LEU A 29 -1.02 -3.18 -7.86
N PHE A 30 -1.63 -4.36 -7.95
CA PHE A 30 -1.66 -5.33 -6.86
C PHE A 30 -0.92 -6.60 -7.22
N THR A 31 -0.24 -7.19 -6.23
CA THR A 31 0.42 -8.48 -6.39
C THR A 31 -0.61 -9.61 -6.38
N LYS A 32 -0.19 -10.82 -6.77
CA LYS A 32 -1.06 -11.99 -6.73
C LYS A 32 -1.59 -12.25 -5.32
N ASN A 33 -0.73 -12.18 -4.30
CA ASN A 33 -1.13 -12.37 -2.90
C ASN A 33 -2.22 -11.38 -2.46
N GLU A 34 -2.10 -10.12 -2.88
CA GLU A 34 -3.11 -9.09 -2.58
C GLU A 34 -4.43 -9.34 -3.31
N MET A 35 -4.37 -9.81 -4.56
CA MET A 35 -5.56 -10.20 -5.33
C MET A 35 -6.27 -11.41 -4.70
N ASP A 36 -5.53 -12.42 -4.26
CA ASP A 36 -6.08 -13.59 -3.57
C ASP A 36 -6.76 -13.18 -2.25
N LEU A 37 -6.21 -12.20 -1.53
CA LEU A 37 -6.85 -11.62 -0.34
C LEU A 37 -8.12 -10.83 -0.70
N TRP A 38 -8.10 -10.09 -1.80
CA TRP A 38 -9.26 -9.33 -2.26
C TRP A 38 -10.42 -10.26 -2.64
N GLU A 39 -10.13 -11.37 -3.32
CA GLU A 39 -11.10 -12.43 -3.61
C GLU A 39 -11.67 -13.04 -2.32
N LYS A 40 -10.84 -13.37 -1.33
CA LYS A 40 -11.30 -13.85 0.00
C LYS A 40 -12.16 -12.83 0.75
N LYS A 41 -12.09 -11.55 0.38
CA LYS A 41 -12.95 -10.48 0.89
C LYS A 41 -14.16 -10.21 -0.02
N ASN A 42 -14.51 -11.14 -0.91
CA ASN A 42 -15.62 -11.04 -1.87
C ASN A 42 -15.51 -9.81 -2.78
N PHE A 43 -14.29 -9.48 -3.21
CA PHE A 43 -14.01 -8.36 -4.10
C PHE A 43 -14.51 -6.99 -3.58
N LYS A 44 -14.61 -6.82 -2.25
CA LYS A 44 -15.00 -5.54 -1.61
C LYS A 44 -14.14 -4.37 -2.10
N LEU A 45 -14.78 -3.31 -2.59
CA LEU A 45 -14.11 -2.15 -3.15
C LEU A 45 -13.37 -1.34 -2.07
N GLU A 46 -13.89 -1.33 -0.85
CA GLU A 46 -13.27 -0.68 0.30
C GLU A 46 -11.90 -1.28 0.61
N PHE A 47 -11.79 -2.61 0.50
CA PHE A 47 -10.55 -3.34 0.76
C PHE A 47 -9.46 -2.93 -0.23
N ILE A 48 -9.76 -2.97 -1.53
CA ILE A 48 -8.76 -2.69 -2.57
C ILE A 48 -8.45 -1.19 -2.67
N SER A 49 -9.42 -0.32 -2.39
CA SER A 49 -9.21 1.12 -2.29
C SER A 49 -8.33 1.49 -1.10
N GLY A 50 -8.53 0.84 0.06
CA GLY A 50 -7.65 1.00 1.21
C GLY A 50 -6.23 0.54 0.95
N ARG A 51 -6.05 -0.55 0.18
CA ARG A 51 -4.72 -1.01 -0.26
C ARG A 51 -4.08 -0.05 -1.26
N PHE A 52 -4.86 0.56 -2.15
CA PHE A 52 -4.37 1.63 -3.04
C PHE A 52 -3.86 2.82 -2.23
N ALA A 53 -4.68 3.36 -1.32
CA ALA A 53 -4.30 4.46 -0.44
C ALA A 53 -3.06 4.11 0.40
N ALA A 54 -2.97 2.88 0.89
CA ALA A 54 -1.82 2.42 1.67
C ALA A 54 -0.52 2.42 0.85
N LYS A 55 -0.54 1.96 -0.41
CA LYS A 55 0.66 1.99 -1.27
C LYS A 55 1.11 3.42 -1.56
N GLU A 56 0.17 4.34 -1.78
CA GLU A 56 0.47 5.77 -1.93
C GLU A 56 1.03 6.38 -0.63
N ALA A 57 0.45 6.05 0.53
CA ALA A 57 0.98 6.50 1.81
C ALA A 57 2.40 5.99 2.06
N ILE A 58 2.69 4.73 1.75
CA ILE A 58 4.03 4.14 1.87
C ILE A 58 5.01 4.81 0.90
N SER A 59 4.60 5.09 -0.35
CA SER A 59 5.47 5.75 -1.32
C SER A 59 5.86 7.17 -0.90
N LYS A 60 4.94 7.88 -0.22
CA LYS A 60 5.21 9.18 0.40
C LYS A 60 6.14 9.06 1.61
N ALA A 61 5.94 8.05 2.46
CA ALA A 61 6.82 7.79 3.61
C ALA A 61 8.26 7.41 3.19
N LEU A 62 8.43 6.78 2.01
CA LEU A 62 9.74 6.52 1.39
C LEU A 62 10.41 7.78 0.82
N GLY A 63 9.65 8.86 0.62
CA GLY A 63 10.15 10.16 0.14
C GLY A 63 10.24 10.30 -1.39
N THR A 64 9.89 9.27 -2.16
CA THR A 64 10.03 9.28 -3.63
C THR A 64 8.70 9.45 -4.38
N GLY A 65 7.59 9.06 -3.74
CA GLY A 65 6.35 8.73 -4.46
C GLY A 65 6.51 7.48 -5.33
N ILE A 66 5.49 7.15 -6.13
CA ILE A 66 5.55 6.07 -7.13
C ILE A 66 6.27 6.59 -8.39
N ARG A 67 7.61 6.58 -8.38
CA ARG A 67 8.45 7.01 -9.51
C ARG A 67 9.56 6.01 -9.80
N ASP A 68 10.38 5.73 -8.79
CA ASP A 68 11.56 4.86 -8.92
C ASP A 68 11.22 3.37 -8.77
N PHE A 69 10.01 3.08 -8.29
CA PHE A 69 9.44 1.75 -8.17
C PHE A 69 7.94 1.80 -8.52
N ASN A 70 7.34 0.64 -8.74
CA ASN A 70 5.93 0.50 -9.09
C ASN A 70 5.11 0.05 -7.88
N PHE A 71 3.79 0.20 -7.94
CA PHE A 71 2.88 -0.27 -6.88
C PHE A 71 3.09 -1.73 -6.46
N LYS A 72 3.45 -2.62 -7.39
CA LYS A 72 3.73 -4.04 -7.09
C LYS A 72 5.02 -4.29 -6.32
N ASP A 73 5.88 -3.29 -6.23
CA ASP A 73 7.08 -3.33 -5.39
C ASP A 73 6.76 -3.03 -3.91
N ILE A 74 5.51 -2.67 -3.62
CA ILE A 74 4.93 -2.65 -2.28
C ILE A 74 3.86 -3.73 -2.22
N GLU A 75 4.02 -4.72 -1.35
CA GLU A 75 3.00 -5.73 -1.08
C GLU A 75 2.44 -5.54 0.33
N ILE A 76 1.11 -5.62 0.48
CA ILE A 76 0.47 -5.48 1.78
C ILE A 76 -0.36 -6.71 2.10
N ILE A 77 0.11 -7.49 3.06
CA ILE A 77 -0.58 -8.66 3.62
C ILE A 77 -1.20 -8.32 4.97
N ASN A 78 -1.92 -9.27 5.58
CA ASN A 78 -2.40 -9.16 6.95
C ASN A 78 -1.77 -10.28 7.78
N ASN A 79 -1.43 -10.01 9.03
CA ASN A 79 -1.12 -11.07 9.99
C ASN A 79 -2.40 -11.81 10.43
N GLU A 80 -2.24 -12.82 11.29
CA GLU A 80 -3.34 -13.65 11.82
C GLU A 80 -4.43 -12.84 12.54
N LEU A 81 -4.06 -11.71 13.15
CA LEU A 81 -4.98 -10.80 13.84
C LEU A 81 -5.59 -9.74 12.90
N GLY A 82 -5.32 -9.80 11.60
CA GLY A 82 -5.82 -8.86 10.60
C GLY A 82 -5.05 -7.54 10.49
N LYS A 83 -3.98 -7.33 11.27
CA LYS A 83 -3.15 -6.12 11.17
C LYS A 83 -2.39 -6.11 9.82
N PRO A 84 -2.42 -5.01 9.06
CA PRO A 84 -1.70 -4.94 7.79
C PRO A 84 -0.18 -4.93 8.02
N GLN A 85 0.55 -5.65 7.18
CA GLN A 85 2.01 -5.71 7.15
C GLN A 85 2.51 -5.38 5.75
N VAL A 86 3.59 -4.60 5.69
CA VAL A 86 4.19 -4.14 4.44
C VAL A 86 5.43 -4.96 4.13
N ILE A 87 5.52 -5.43 2.88
CA ILE A 87 6.68 -6.09 2.32
C ILE A 87 7.14 -5.23 1.15
N LEU A 88 8.33 -4.64 1.26
CA LEU A 88 8.98 -3.97 0.13
C LEU A 88 9.74 -4.99 -0.69
N LYS A 89 9.54 -4.97 -2.01
CA LYS A 89 10.35 -5.74 -2.96
C LYS A 89 11.65 -5.00 -3.24
N PRO A 90 12.69 -5.66 -3.79
CA PRO A 90 14.04 -5.11 -3.89
C PRO A 90 14.11 -3.66 -4.39
N LYS A 91 13.39 -3.31 -5.47
CA LYS A 91 13.39 -1.94 -6.01
C LYS A 91 12.91 -0.86 -5.02
N ALA A 92 11.83 -1.12 -4.29
CA ALA A 92 11.33 -0.17 -3.30
C ALA A 92 12.18 -0.21 -2.02
N GLU A 93 12.68 -1.39 -1.66
CA GLU A 93 13.51 -1.60 -0.48
C GLU A 93 14.90 -0.96 -0.60
N ASP A 94 15.48 -0.91 -1.81
CA ASP A 94 16.77 -0.28 -2.09
C ASP A 94 16.81 1.20 -1.68
N ILE A 95 15.66 1.89 -1.67
CA ILE A 95 15.57 3.28 -1.22
C ILE A 95 15.95 3.39 0.26
N ILE A 96 15.37 2.54 1.12
CA ILE A 96 15.62 2.59 2.56
C ILE A 96 16.92 1.90 2.96
N ARG A 97 17.35 0.87 2.21
CA ARG A 97 18.62 0.16 2.45
C ARG A 97 19.87 1.02 2.25
N LYS A 98 19.78 2.10 1.45
CA LYS A 98 20.84 3.11 1.34
C LYS A 98 21.06 3.89 2.64
N ILE A 99 20.10 3.83 3.56
CA ILE A 99 20.05 4.68 4.77
C ILE A 99 20.21 3.82 6.02
N SER A 100 19.56 2.66 6.09
CA SER A 100 19.74 1.69 7.18
C SER A 100 19.51 0.25 6.72
N GLN A 101 20.23 -0.69 7.36
CA GLN A 101 20.02 -2.14 7.19
C GLN A 101 18.74 -2.64 7.87
N SER A 102 18.22 -1.91 8.85
CA SER A 102 17.06 -2.29 9.64
C SER A 102 16.02 -1.17 9.67
N TYR A 103 14.79 -1.50 9.29
CA TYR A 103 13.70 -0.55 9.22
C TYR A 103 12.37 -1.22 9.56
N LYS A 104 11.35 -0.41 9.88
CA LYS A 104 10.00 -0.88 10.13
C LYS A 104 8.99 0.10 9.55
N ILE A 105 8.01 -0.43 8.81
CA ILE A 105 6.86 0.33 8.32
C ILE A 105 5.66 -0.01 9.19
N HIS A 106 5.14 1.00 9.87
CA HIS A 106 3.86 0.94 10.56
C HIS A 106 2.78 1.44 9.60
N LEU A 107 1.74 0.64 9.43
CA LEU A 107 0.64 0.93 8.51
C LEU A 107 -0.69 0.83 9.26
N SER A 108 -1.53 1.83 9.04
CA SER A 108 -2.93 1.85 9.46
C SER A 108 -3.81 2.20 8.27
N ILE A 109 -4.94 1.51 8.15
CA ILE A 109 -5.91 1.71 7.07
C ILE A 109 -7.29 1.76 7.69
N SER A 110 -8.08 2.73 7.26
CA SER A 110 -9.49 2.86 7.60
C SER A 110 -10.29 3.13 6.33
N HIS A 111 -11.58 2.82 6.35
CA HIS A 111 -12.49 3.13 5.26
C HIS A 111 -13.91 3.32 5.77
N GLU A 112 -14.69 4.06 4.99
CA GLU A 112 -16.15 4.13 5.06
C GLU A 112 -16.68 3.79 3.64
N LYS A 113 -17.96 4.03 3.34
CA LYS A 113 -18.61 3.81 2.04
C LYS A 113 -17.94 4.58 0.92
N GLU A 114 -17.55 5.83 1.15
CA GLU A 114 -17.09 6.71 0.06
C GLU A 114 -15.57 6.81 -0.05
N TYR A 115 -14.86 6.66 1.07
CA TYR A 115 -13.43 6.91 1.16
C TYR A 115 -12.69 5.81 1.89
N ALA A 116 -11.47 5.54 1.43
CA ALA A 116 -10.48 4.79 2.17
C ALA A 116 -9.26 5.69 2.44
N ILE A 117 -8.69 5.61 3.64
CA ILE A 117 -7.55 6.40 4.07
C ILE A 117 -6.47 5.47 4.64
N ALA A 118 -5.21 5.83 4.42
CA ALA A 118 -4.09 5.14 5.02
C ALA A 118 -3.05 6.11 5.60
N TYR A 119 -2.38 5.63 6.64
CA TYR A 119 -1.24 6.29 7.27
C TYR A 119 -0.07 5.31 7.32
N ALA A 120 1.09 5.76 6.84
CA ALA A 120 2.34 5.03 6.90
C ALA A 120 3.37 5.83 7.72
N LEU A 121 4.07 5.16 8.62
CA LEU A 121 5.20 5.69 9.34
C LEU A 121 6.38 4.74 9.17
N LEU A 122 7.49 5.25 8.65
CA LEU A 122 8.71 4.50 8.40
C LEU A 122 9.75 4.87 9.45
N GLU A 123 10.17 3.89 10.24
CA GLU A 123 11.27 3.99 11.20
C GLU A 123 12.50 3.29 10.66
N VAL A 124 13.66 3.87 10.93
CA VAL A 124 14.97 3.22 10.75
C VAL A 124 15.63 3.00 12.10
N PHE A 125 16.33 1.87 12.22
CA PHE A 125 17.14 1.55 13.39
C PHE A 125 18.61 1.76 13.02
N ILE A 126 19.34 2.44 13.89
CA ILE A 126 20.76 2.75 13.75
C ILE A 126 21.51 1.81 14.69
#